data_AF-A0A7J2JMQ3-F1
#
_entry.id   AF-A0A7J2JMQ3-F1
#
_cell.length_a   1.000
_cell.length_b   1.000
_cell.length_c   1.000
_cell.angle_alpha   90.00
_cell.angle_beta   90.00
_cell.angle_gamma   90.00
#
_symmetry.space_group_name_H-M   'P 1'
#
loop_
_entity.id
_entity.type
_entity.pdbx_description
1 polymer ?
#
loop_
_entity_poly.entity_id
_entity_poly.type
_entity_poly.pdbx_seq_one_letter_code
_entity_poly.pdbx_strand_id
1 'polypeptide(L)'
;MRGYKLALLVVISLAFSILLVDVNGVGMSYVFAEVSPAGVANITFTLDYVISLCTCTPPGHLSLTAGKIKAWIPDTTVYYNISVCVRDVKPGWVFDHWERDGTTVSRSPCYMETFMKPKTVRYIAVFKRAGEVESNQTPARSAGVERYKVRINWVGKGKTSPLAGDYYLRNGSTLCLNVTYVWEGWEFEKWGVNGKEVYERSFCLTVNRSYQVIAFFRQVERFRAKGVDAEMDRDLLDNLSAEKLVILGGPLVEPFDWEEIGVKFVKEGGIYRKLLIGNETYGAVYGYSDYSVIYITDTAVRIAGITRYGTRAGLIWFLRNEKAENGLYVVEWVDLNGNASVDSEEISLVARA
;
A
#
# COMPACT_ATOMS: atom_id res chain seq x y z
N MET A 1 9.01 -33.95 23.93
CA MET A 1 9.67 -33.68 25.23
C MET A 1 11.15 -33.47 25.02
N ARG A 2 11.64 -32.25 25.21
CA ARG A 2 12.99 -31.92 25.71
C ARG A 2 13.00 -30.42 25.96
N GLY A 3 12.79 -30.07 27.23
CA GLY A 3 12.92 -28.71 27.72
C GLY A 3 14.37 -28.37 28.00
N TYR A 4 14.68 -27.07 28.03
CA TYR A 4 15.88 -26.55 28.67
C TYR A 4 15.52 -25.35 29.54
N LYS A 5 16.16 -25.35 30.71
CA LYS A 5 15.96 -24.47 31.86
C LYS A 5 16.62 -23.11 31.63
N LEU A 6 15.97 -22.06 32.13
CA LEU A 6 16.49 -20.71 32.25
C LEU A 6 17.39 -20.60 33.50
N ALA A 7 18.57 -19.99 33.39
CA ALA A 7 19.38 -19.57 34.52
C ALA A 7 19.51 -18.05 34.51
N LEU A 8 19.00 -17.42 35.56
CA LEU A 8 19.04 -15.99 35.84
C LEU A 8 20.28 -15.69 36.68
N LEU A 9 21.17 -14.81 36.20
CA LEU A 9 22.20 -14.19 37.05
C LEU A 9 21.95 -12.68 37.11
N VAL A 10 21.54 -12.23 38.29
CA VAL A 10 21.26 -10.83 38.62
C VAL A 10 22.58 -10.16 39.00
N VAL A 11 22.91 -9.05 38.33
CA VAL A 11 23.86 -8.05 38.86
C VAL A 11 23.12 -6.73 39.00
N ILE A 12 23.05 -6.26 40.23
CA ILE A 12 22.29 -5.09 40.69
C ILE A 12 23.09 -3.82 40.37
N SER A 13 22.53 -2.92 39.54
CA SER A 13 22.60 -1.44 39.77
C SER A 13 21.74 -0.69 38.75
N LEU A 14 20.67 -0.06 39.26
CA LEU A 14 19.82 1.02 38.73
C LEU A 14 19.91 1.34 37.21
N ALA A 15 19.18 0.58 36.39
CA ALA A 15 18.61 1.05 35.11
C ALA A 15 17.41 0.15 34.73
N PHE A 16 16.28 0.78 34.39
CA PHE A 16 15.04 0.10 34.00
C PHE A 16 15.24 -0.72 32.71
N SER A 17 14.76 -1.97 32.70
CA SER A 17 14.81 -2.89 31.56
C SER A 17 13.46 -2.94 30.82
N ILE A 18 13.46 -3.19 29.50
CA ILE A 18 12.30 -3.72 28.77
C ILE A 18 12.70 -4.95 27.95
N LEU A 19 11.78 -5.92 28.03
CA LEU A 19 11.72 -7.28 27.49
C LEU A 19 11.47 -7.30 25.96
N LEU A 20 12.08 -8.26 25.24
CA LEU A 20 11.68 -8.61 23.87
C LEU A 20 11.07 -10.01 23.87
N VAL A 21 9.87 -10.13 23.28
CA VAL A 21 9.23 -11.41 22.95
C VAL A 21 8.99 -11.42 21.45
N ASP A 22 9.43 -12.49 20.80
CA ASP A 22 9.15 -12.82 19.40
C ASP A 22 8.02 -13.85 19.35
N VAL A 23 6.98 -13.59 18.57
CA VAL A 23 6.09 -14.63 18.05
C VAL A 23 5.50 -14.17 16.71
N ASN A 24 5.92 -14.82 15.62
CA ASN A 24 5.18 -14.99 14.36
C ASN A 24 4.56 -13.74 13.71
N GLY A 25 5.34 -12.99 12.93
CA GLY A 25 4.83 -12.10 11.86
C GLY A 25 4.04 -10.88 12.34
N VAL A 26 4.39 -9.70 11.82
CA VAL A 26 3.84 -8.39 12.25
C VAL A 26 4.41 -7.93 13.61
N GLY A 27 5.40 -7.03 13.58
CA GLY A 27 5.94 -6.45 14.81
C GLY A 27 6.73 -5.17 14.54
N MET A 28 6.20 -4.05 15.06
CA MET A 28 6.83 -2.73 15.10
C MET A 28 8.02 -2.70 16.07
N SER A 29 9.01 -1.86 15.78
CA SER A 29 10.00 -1.42 16.75
C SER A 29 10.06 0.12 16.80
N TYR A 30 9.88 0.69 17.99
CA TYR A 30 10.21 2.09 18.26
C TYR A 30 11.68 2.16 18.70
N VAL A 31 12.47 3.07 18.12
CA VAL A 31 13.82 3.37 18.61
C VAL A 31 13.80 4.76 19.24
N PHE A 32 13.98 4.82 20.56
CA PHE A 32 14.38 6.04 21.26
C PHE A 32 15.91 6.01 21.39
N ALA A 33 16.58 6.98 20.79
CA ALA A 33 18.01 7.19 20.98
C ALA A 33 18.19 8.33 21.98
N GLU A 34 18.60 8.01 23.21
CA GLU A 34 19.15 9.03 24.11
C GLU A 34 20.64 9.21 23.85
N VAL A 35 21.04 10.47 23.67
CA VAL A 35 22.43 10.86 23.48
C VAL A 35 23.02 11.13 24.85
N SER A 36 24.03 10.35 25.25
CA SER A 36 24.81 10.65 26.45
C SER A 36 25.61 11.96 26.26
N PRO A 37 26.00 12.67 27.34
CA PRO A 37 26.80 13.89 27.26
C PRO A 37 28.16 13.74 26.55
N ALA A 38 28.64 12.51 26.38
CA ALA A 38 29.80 12.18 25.57
C ALA A 38 29.33 11.49 24.28
N GLY A 39 29.16 12.29 23.22
CA GLY A 39 28.54 11.86 21.97
C GLY A 39 29.34 10.82 21.21
N VAL A 40 28.88 9.56 21.21
CA VAL A 40 28.72 8.68 20.04
C VAL A 40 27.68 7.62 20.42
N ALA A 41 26.64 7.43 19.61
CA ALA A 41 25.78 6.25 19.67
C ALA A 41 25.86 5.52 18.32
N ASN A 42 26.42 4.32 18.31
CA ASN A 42 26.36 3.43 17.16
C ASN A 42 25.10 2.58 17.28
N ILE A 43 24.18 2.74 16.34
CA ILE A 43 22.95 1.97 16.27
C ILE A 43 22.93 1.23 14.93
N THR A 44 22.80 -0.09 14.98
CA THR A 44 22.74 -0.96 13.79
C THR A 44 21.44 -1.75 13.82
N PHE A 45 20.53 -1.55 12.85
CA PHE A 45 19.30 -2.36 12.70
C PHE A 45 18.89 -2.51 11.21
N THR A 46 18.02 -3.49 10.93
CA THR A 46 17.68 -4.05 9.60
C THR A 46 16.17 -4.00 9.29
N LEU A 47 15.82 -3.82 8.00
CA LEU A 47 14.50 -3.85 7.30
C LEU A 47 13.55 -2.64 7.45
N ASP A 48 12.65 -2.49 6.47
CA ASP A 48 11.91 -1.26 6.09
C ASP A 48 11.29 -0.46 7.24
N TYR A 49 11.91 0.67 7.62
CA TYR A 49 11.35 1.58 8.62
C TYR A 49 11.52 3.06 8.26
N VAL A 50 10.47 3.83 8.61
CA VAL A 50 10.50 5.29 8.68
C VAL A 50 11.15 5.68 10.00
N ILE A 51 12.18 6.54 9.96
CA ILE A 51 12.92 6.97 11.14
C ILE A 51 12.46 8.37 11.51
N SER A 52 11.85 8.47 12.70
CA SER A 52 11.45 9.74 13.30
C SER A 52 12.46 10.15 14.36
N LEU A 53 13.15 11.26 14.18
CA LEU A 53 14.18 11.73 15.10
C LEU A 53 13.67 12.90 15.95
N CYS A 54 13.73 12.74 17.28
CA CYS A 54 13.81 13.86 18.21
C CYS A 54 15.29 14.11 18.47
N THR A 55 15.90 15.13 17.87
CA THR A 55 17.32 15.42 18.12
C THR A 55 17.48 16.40 19.27
N CYS A 56 17.95 15.89 20.40
CA CYS A 56 18.43 16.70 21.50
C CYS A 56 19.90 17.09 21.23
N THR A 57 20.12 18.35 20.80
CA THR A 57 21.39 19.12 20.75
C THR A 57 22.33 19.01 19.51
N PRO A 58 22.74 20.16 18.90
CA PRO A 58 23.84 20.25 17.92
C PRO A 58 25.25 20.33 18.56
N PRO A 59 26.34 19.95 17.85
CA PRO A 59 26.39 19.40 16.49
C PRO A 59 26.25 17.88 16.52
N GLY A 60 25.11 17.37 16.09
CA GLY A 60 24.85 15.92 16.06
C GLY A 60 25.15 15.34 14.67
N HIS A 61 26.03 14.33 14.61
CA HIS A 61 26.20 13.51 13.41
C HIS A 61 25.24 12.32 13.47
N LEU A 62 24.48 12.09 12.40
CA LEU A 62 23.70 10.87 12.20
C LEU A 62 24.33 10.06 11.06
N SER A 63 24.48 8.75 11.26
CA SER A 63 24.83 7.79 10.21
C SER A 63 23.78 6.69 10.24
N LEU A 64 23.17 6.41 9.09
CA LEU A 64 22.16 5.38 8.92
C LEU A 64 22.73 4.24 8.07
N THR A 65 22.58 3.01 8.54
CA THR A 65 23.02 1.81 7.81
C THR A 65 21.79 0.97 7.46
N ALA A 66 21.53 0.77 6.17
CA ALA A 66 20.56 -0.22 5.71
C ALA A 66 21.29 -1.56 5.47
N GLY A 67 20.94 -2.60 6.23
CA GLY A 67 21.57 -3.92 6.13
C GLY A 67 21.25 -4.66 4.81
N LYS A 68 22.12 -5.60 4.42
CA LYS A 68 21.92 -6.51 3.28
C LYS A 68 20.78 -7.48 3.56
N ILE A 69 19.85 -7.62 2.61
CA ILE A 69 18.90 -8.75 2.55
C ILE A 69 19.30 -9.63 1.38
N LYS A 70 19.44 -10.93 1.61
CA LYS A 70 19.52 -11.95 0.56
C LYS A 70 18.17 -12.65 0.53
N ALA A 71 17.22 -12.09 -0.22
CA ALA A 71 15.98 -12.77 -0.57
C ALA A 71 15.99 -12.92 -2.10
N TRP A 72 16.01 -14.17 -2.58
CA TRP A 72 15.82 -14.46 -3.99
C TRP A 72 14.31 -14.54 -4.22
N ILE A 73 13.74 -13.48 -4.78
CA ILE A 73 12.39 -13.48 -5.31
C ILE A 73 12.56 -13.23 -6.81
N PRO A 74 12.23 -14.19 -7.69
CA PRO A 74 12.27 -13.97 -9.12
C PRO A 74 11.32 -12.82 -9.51
N ASP A 75 11.82 -11.92 -10.35
CA ASP A 75 11.05 -10.95 -11.14
C ASP A 75 10.27 -9.84 -10.43
N THR A 76 10.49 -9.58 -9.14
CA THR A 76 9.96 -8.38 -8.46
C THR A 76 11.06 -7.34 -8.21
N THR A 77 10.86 -6.12 -8.73
CA THR A 77 11.72 -4.97 -8.37
C THR A 77 11.35 -4.52 -6.97
N VAL A 78 12.23 -4.80 -6.00
CA VAL A 78 12.07 -4.33 -4.61
C VAL A 78 12.60 -2.91 -4.50
N TYR A 79 11.74 -1.98 -4.10
CA TYR A 79 12.09 -0.59 -3.81
C TYR A 79 12.29 -0.37 -2.32
N TYR A 80 13.39 0.29 -1.94
CA TYR A 80 13.69 0.68 -0.57
C TYR A 80 13.39 2.17 -0.42
N ASN A 81 12.37 2.52 0.37
CA ASN A 81 12.00 3.91 0.62
C ASN A 81 12.57 4.36 1.97
N ILE A 82 13.43 5.37 1.95
CA ILE A 82 13.93 6.02 3.16
C ILE A 82 13.24 7.37 3.29
N SER A 83 12.58 7.61 4.43
CA SER A 83 12.04 8.91 4.78
C SER A 83 12.73 9.43 6.05
N VAL A 84 13.27 10.64 5.96
CA VAL A 84 13.88 11.36 7.08
C VAL A 84 13.08 12.64 7.34
N CYS A 85 12.74 12.89 8.59
CA CYS A 85 11.95 14.05 9.00
C CYS A 85 12.50 14.68 10.27
N VAL A 86 12.62 16.01 10.27
CA VAL A 86 12.87 16.81 11.45
C VAL A 86 11.53 17.18 12.09
N ARG A 87 11.30 16.78 13.35
CA ARG A 87 10.05 17.07 14.09
C ARG A 87 10.21 18.20 15.11
N ASP A 88 11.30 18.15 15.88
CA ASP A 88 11.56 19.10 16.96
C ASP A 88 12.91 19.79 16.73
N VAL A 89 12.89 21.13 16.62
CA VAL A 89 14.12 21.92 16.52
C VAL A 89 14.28 22.80 17.75
N LYS A 90 15.44 22.65 18.41
CA LYS A 90 15.85 23.43 19.58
C LYS A 90 15.58 24.93 19.36
N PRO A 91 15.02 25.64 20.36
CA PRO A 91 14.89 27.10 20.30
C PRO A 91 16.22 27.77 19.93
N GLY A 92 16.17 28.77 19.05
CA GLY A 92 17.36 29.46 18.53
C GLY A 92 18.05 28.77 17.34
N TRP A 93 17.60 27.58 16.92
CA TRP A 93 18.09 26.86 15.74
C TRP A 93 16.94 26.53 14.81
N VAL A 94 17.24 26.41 13.52
CA VAL A 94 16.27 26.04 12.50
C VAL A 94 16.86 25.11 11.47
N PHE A 95 16.05 24.17 11.04
CA PHE A 95 16.39 23.32 9.91
C PHE A 95 16.61 24.22 8.68
N ASP A 96 17.73 24.01 8.01
CA ASP A 96 18.09 24.71 6.78
C ASP A 96 17.89 23.78 5.58
N HIS A 97 18.57 22.62 5.58
CA HIS A 97 18.46 21.64 4.51
C HIS A 97 19.00 20.26 4.92
N TRP A 98 18.69 19.25 4.12
CA TRP A 98 19.30 17.92 4.12
C TRP A 98 20.46 17.90 3.13
N GLU A 99 21.62 17.40 3.56
CA GLU A 99 22.73 17.06 2.68
C GLU A 99 22.90 15.55 2.56
N ARG A 100 23.40 15.12 1.39
CA ARG A 100 23.94 13.79 1.14
C ARG A 100 25.24 13.95 0.37
N ASP A 101 26.30 13.30 0.83
CA ASP A 101 27.63 13.32 0.21
C ASP A 101 28.15 14.76 -0.07
N GLY A 102 27.87 15.69 0.86
CA GLY A 102 28.26 17.10 0.75
C GLY A 102 27.39 17.94 -0.21
N THR A 103 26.31 17.39 -0.75
CA THR A 103 25.38 18.09 -1.64
C THR A 103 24.02 18.25 -0.99
N THR A 104 23.41 19.44 -1.11
CA THR A 104 22.04 19.68 -0.63
C THR A 104 21.04 18.86 -1.46
N VAL A 105 20.33 17.93 -0.83
CA VAL A 105 19.33 17.07 -1.48
C VAL A 105 17.89 17.53 -1.25
N SER A 106 17.63 18.29 -0.18
CA SER A 106 16.30 18.82 0.09
C SER A 106 16.33 19.98 1.08
N ARG A 107 15.51 21.00 0.85
CA ARG A 107 15.24 22.07 1.82
C ARG A 107 13.94 21.84 2.60
N SER A 108 13.25 20.74 2.33
CA SER A 108 12.09 20.32 3.10
C SER A 108 12.55 19.62 4.38
N PRO A 109 12.01 19.97 5.56
CA PRO A 109 12.30 19.29 6.83
C PRO A 109 12.01 17.79 6.80
N CYS A 110 11.15 17.36 5.87
CA CYS A 110 10.95 15.97 5.52
C CYS A 110 11.45 15.69 4.11
N TYR A 111 12.28 14.67 3.96
CA TYR A 111 12.82 14.23 2.69
C TYR A 111 12.61 12.73 2.54
N MET A 112 12.32 12.30 1.32
CA MET A 112 12.16 10.90 0.99
C MET A 112 12.94 10.57 -0.27
N GLU A 113 13.60 9.41 -0.26
CA GLU A 113 14.32 8.90 -1.42
C GLU A 113 14.07 7.39 -1.56
N THR A 114 13.96 6.95 -2.82
CA THR A 114 13.71 5.55 -3.20
C THR A 114 14.95 4.96 -3.86
N PHE A 115 15.34 3.76 -3.44
CA PHE A 115 16.46 3.01 -4.02
C PHE A 115 15.98 1.70 -4.64
N MET A 116 16.52 1.34 -5.82
CA MET A 116 16.23 0.05 -6.48
C MET A 116 17.08 -1.11 -5.96
N LYS A 117 18.07 -0.82 -5.10
CA LYS A 117 18.97 -1.81 -4.49
C LYS A 117 19.31 -1.36 -3.07
N PRO A 118 19.59 -2.29 -2.14
CA PRO A 118 20.07 -1.93 -0.81
C PRO A 118 21.28 -1.02 -0.91
N LYS A 119 21.20 0.16 -0.29
CA LYS A 119 22.27 1.16 -0.30
C LYS A 119 22.40 1.80 1.08
N THR A 120 23.63 1.88 1.58
CA THR A 120 23.93 2.70 2.74
C THR A 120 24.01 4.15 2.29
N VAL A 121 23.21 5.02 2.90
CA VAL A 121 23.19 6.46 2.62
C VAL A 121 23.24 7.25 3.91
N ARG A 122 24.00 8.35 3.88
CA ARG A 122 24.14 9.26 5.01
C ARG A 122 23.44 10.57 4.67
N TYR A 123 22.42 10.90 5.46
CA TYR A 123 21.79 12.22 5.42
C TYR A 123 22.26 13.07 6.60
N ILE A 124 22.57 14.33 6.33
CA ILE A 124 22.93 15.32 7.33
C ILE A 124 21.81 16.36 7.36
N ALA A 125 21.13 16.49 8.49
CA ALA A 125 20.26 17.65 8.72
C ALA A 125 21.14 18.84 9.11
N VAL A 126 21.18 19.85 8.26
CA VAL A 126 21.87 21.10 8.50
C VAL A 126 20.93 22.06 9.21
N PHE A 127 21.42 22.69 10.28
CA PHE A 127 20.69 23.68 11.04
C PHE A 127 21.47 24.99 11.10
N LYS A 128 20.77 26.12 11.03
CA LYS A 128 21.35 27.46 11.23
C LYS A 128 20.77 28.17 12.43
N ARG A 129 21.48 29.15 12.98
CA ARG A 129 20.95 29.97 14.07
C ARG A 129 19.76 30.79 13.57
N ALA A 130 18.73 30.88 14.40
CA ALA A 130 17.59 31.74 14.14
C ALA A 130 18.04 33.22 14.23
N GLY A 131 18.28 33.85 13.09
CA GLY A 131 18.73 35.24 12.99
C GLY A 131 19.90 35.49 12.05
N GLU A 132 20.55 34.44 11.54
CA GLU A 132 21.57 34.57 10.48
C GLU A 132 20.88 34.66 9.10
N VAL A 133 20.39 35.86 8.78
CA VAL A 133 20.27 36.35 7.40
C VAL A 133 21.01 37.68 7.38
N GLU A 134 22.08 37.70 6.59
CA GLU A 134 22.88 38.81 6.05
C GLU A 134 23.08 40.08 6.90
N SER A 135 24.35 40.30 7.22
CA SER A 135 24.92 41.52 7.76
C SER A 135 24.51 42.76 6.97
N ASN A 136 23.65 43.60 7.56
CA ASN A 136 23.96 44.97 7.97
C ASN A 136 22.65 45.74 8.17
N GLN A 137 22.14 45.78 9.41
CA GLN A 137 21.56 46.96 10.06
C GLN A 137 20.96 46.56 11.42
N THR A 138 21.49 47.18 12.48
CA THR A 138 20.90 47.53 13.80
C THR A 138 20.04 46.50 14.58
N PRO A 139 20.19 46.41 15.93
CA PRO A 139 19.63 45.33 16.71
C PRO A 139 18.12 45.49 16.92
N ALA A 140 17.33 44.93 16.01
CA ALA A 140 15.90 44.73 16.22
C ALA A 140 15.71 43.53 17.15
N ARG A 141 15.27 43.83 18.38
CA ARG A 141 14.53 42.99 19.32
C ARG A 141 14.03 41.69 18.68
N SER A 142 14.56 40.54 19.13
CA SER A 142 14.24 39.18 18.68
C SER A 142 12.75 39.00 18.38
N ALA A 143 12.36 39.20 17.11
CA ALA A 143 11.09 38.77 16.59
C ALA A 143 11.18 37.26 16.48
N GLY A 144 10.50 36.55 17.38
CA GLY A 144 10.45 35.10 17.37
C GLY A 144 10.12 34.62 15.96
N VAL A 145 10.92 33.70 15.43
CA VAL A 145 10.67 33.10 14.12
C VAL A 145 9.30 32.45 14.17
N GLU A 146 8.35 33.03 13.44
CA GLU A 146 6.98 32.55 13.41
C GLU A 146 6.95 31.10 12.89
N ARG A 147 6.40 30.21 13.71
CA ARG A 147 6.22 28.79 13.38
C ARG A 147 4.75 28.46 13.38
N TYR A 148 4.37 27.61 12.45
CA TYR A 148 3.02 27.13 12.30
C TYR A 148 2.97 25.61 12.45
N LYS A 149 1.85 25.14 12.99
CA LYS A 149 1.60 23.72 13.20
C LYS A 149 0.95 23.14 11.96
N VAL A 150 1.54 22.10 11.38
CA VAL A 150 0.93 21.25 10.37
C VAL A 150 0.62 19.91 11.00
N ARG A 151 -0.66 19.58 11.15
CA ARG A 151 -1.13 18.27 11.63
C ARG A 151 -1.47 17.41 10.44
N ILE A 152 -0.78 16.29 10.28
CA ILE A 152 -1.04 15.28 9.25
C ILE A 152 -1.78 14.11 9.90
N ASN A 153 -2.84 13.65 9.26
CA ASN A 153 -3.57 12.43 9.61
C ASN A 153 -4.00 11.70 8.33
N TRP A 154 -4.62 10.53 8.47
CA TRP A 154 -5.29 9.85 7.37
C TRP A 154 -6.55 9.10 7.83
N VAL A 155 -7.43 8.82 6.88
CA VAL A 155 -8.63 8.00 7.03
C VAL A 155 -8.57 6.87 6.01
N GLY A 156 -8.91 5.65 6.42
CA GLY A 156 -8.81 4.45 5.59
C GLY A 156 -7.45 3.77 5.66
N LYS A 157 -7.17 2.85 4.74
CA LYS A 157 -5.92 2.07 4.71
C LYS A 157 -4.94 2.57 3.65
N GLY A 158 -4.07 3.49 4.06
CA GLY A 158 -2.93 3.97 3.27
C GLY A 158 -1.85 4.61 4.15
N LYS A 159 -0.66 4.82 3.59
CA LYS A 159 0.48 5.48 4.27
C LYS A 159 0.88 6.73 3.50
N THR A 160 1.34 7.72 4.26
CA THR A 160 1.80 8.99 3.73
C THR A 160 3.26 9.24 4.13
N SER A 161 3.92 10.12 3.37
CA SER A 161 5.15 10.80 3.75
C SER A 161 4.91 12.30 3.66
N PRO A 162 5.09 13.06 4.75
CA PRO A 162 5.44 12.59 6.09
C PRO A 162 4.34 11.69 6.70
N LEU A 163 4.71 10.92 7.72
CA LEU A 163 3.75 10.15 8.51
C LEU A 163 2.77 11.07 9.25
N ALA A 164 1.68 10.50 9.78
CA ALA A 164 0.76 11.22 10.64
C ALA A 164 1.49 11.74 11.88
N GLY A 165 1.14 12.96 12.27
CA GLY A 165 1.79 13.66 13.37
C GLY A 165 1.66 15.16 13.28
N ASP A 166 2.16 15.82 14.32
CA ASP A 166 2.23 17.28 14.41
C ASP A 166 3.65 17.75 14.02
N TYR A 167 3.73 18.68 13.09
CA TYR A 167 4.98 19.26 12.57
C TYR A 167 4.99 20.78 12.78
N TYR A 168 6.06 21.33 13.35
CA TYR A 168 6.18 22.77 13.60
C TYR A 168 7.18 23.40 12.64
N LEU A 169 6.67 24.09 11.62
CA LEU A 169 7.43 24.56 10.47
C LEU A 169 7.48 26.09 10.42
N ARG A 170 8.54 26.67 9.85
CA ARG A 170 8.62 28.14 9.73
C ARG A 170 7.59 28.66 8.74
N ASN A 171 7.17 29.90 8.96
CA ASN A 171 6.55 30.69 7.90
C ASN A 171 7.48 30.71 6.66
N GLY A 172 6.92 30.42 5.49
CA GLY A 172 7.59 30.27 4.20
C GLY A 172 8.21 28.89 3.92
N SER A 173 8.24 27.95 4.87
CA SER A 173 8.75 26.60 4.60
C SER A 173 7.87 25.84 3.61
N THR A 174 8.47 24.95 2.82
CA THR A 174 7.73 24.04 1.93
C THR A 174 7.73 22.62 2.51
N LEU A 175 6.55 22.01 2.61
CA LEU A 175 6.33 20.64 3.04
C LEU A 175 5.74 19.81 1.91
N CYS A 176 6.49 18.84 1.38
CA CYS A 176 6.01 17.96 0.33
C CYS A 176 5.33 16.72 0.94
N LEU A 177 4.08 16.50 0.54
CA LEU A 177 3.21 15.41 0.94
C LEU A 177 3.12 14.39 -0.19
N ASN A 178 3.16 13.12 0.14
CA ASN A 178 3.05 12.02 -0.80
C ASN A 178 2.35 10.81 -0.17
N VAL A 179 1.56 10.09 -0.95
CA VAL A 179 1.09 8.74 -0.63
C VAL A 179 2.19 7.72 -0.93
N THR A 180 2.70 7.05 0.09
CA THR A 180 3.81 6.09 -0.06
C THR A 180 3.34 4.65 -0.25
N TYR A 181 2.15 4.32 0.25
CA TYR A 181 1.60 2.98 0.15
C TYR A 181 0.08 3.03 0.23
N VAL A 182 -0.59 2.14 -0.50
CA VAL A 182 -2.03 1.92 -0.37
C VAL A 182 -2.22 0.42 -0.20
N TRP A 183 -3.02 0.03 0.79
CA TRP A 183 -3.31 -1.39 1.01
C TRP A 183 -4.21 -1.92 -0.09
N GLU A 184 -4.15 -3.24 -0.24
CA GLU A 184 -5.03 -3.96 -1.12
C GLU A 184 -6.53 -3.71 -0.81
N GLY A 185 -7.32 -3.50 -1.86
CA GLY A 185 -8.74 -3.15 -1.77
C GLY A 185 -9.00 -1.69 -1.44
N TRP A 186 -7.97 -0.84 -1.39
CA TRP A 186 -8.08 0.59 -1.14
C TRP A 186 -7.44 1.39 -2.27
N GLU A 187 -7.89 2.63 -2.41
CA GLU A 187 -7.26 3.63 -3.26
C GLU A 187 -7.10 4.95 -2.51
N PHE A 188 -6.17 5.78 -2.97
CA PHE A 188 -6.09 7.16 -2.54
C PHE A 188 -7.20 7.97 -3.22
N GLU A 189 -8.02 8.64 -2.42
CA GLU A 189 -9.12 9.47 -2.91
C GLU A 189 -8.65 10.91 -3.09
N LYS A 190 -8.11 11.53 -2.03
CA LYS A 190 -7.71 12.95 -1.98
C LYS A 190 -6.97 13.31 -0.70
N TRP A 191 -6.38 14.50 -0.67
CA TRP A 191 -5.99 15.20 0.54
C TRP A 191 -7.03 16.27 0.89
N GLY A 192 -7.39 16.38 2.17
CA GLY A 192 -8.09 17.53 2.72
C GLY A 192 -7.10 18.45 3.44
N VAL A 193 -6.89 19.65 2.92
CA VAL A 193 -5.99 20.69 3.46
C VAL A 193 -6.84 21.86 3.97
N ASN A 194 -7.04 21.96 5.29
CA ASN A 194 -7.96 22.92 5.91
C ASN A 194 -9.35 22.95 5.24
N GLY A 195 -9.88 21.78 4.88
CA GLY A 195 -11.18 21.64 4.21
C GLY A 195 -11.16 21.85 2.69
N LYS A 196 -10.03 22.25 2.08
CA LYS A 196 -9.86 22.28 0.62
C LYS A 196 -9.32 20.94 0.12
N GLU A 197 -9.84 20.47 -1.00
CA GLU A 197 -9.44 19.20 -1.60
C GLU A 197 -8.26 19.34 -2.57
N VAL A 198 -7.38 18.34 -2.58
CA VAL A 198 -6.24 18.19 -3.51
C VAL A 198 -6.20 16.73 -3.95
N TYR A 199 -6.22 16.48 -5.26
CA TYR A 199 -6.40 15.12 -5.83
C TYR A 199 -5.08 14.50 -6.30
N GLU A 200 -4.02 15.28 -6.37
CA GLU A 200 -2.69 14.80 -6.68
C GLU A 200 -2.16 13.90 -5.55
N ARG A 201 -1.65 12.71 -5.90
CA ARG A 201 -1.02 11.79 -4.93
C ARG A 201 0.18 12.40 -4.22
N SER A 202 0.81 13.39 -4.85
CA SER A 202 1.93 14.14 -4.29
C SER A 202 1.78 15.63 -4.58
N PHE A 203 2.00 16.47 -3.58
CA PHE A 203 2.04 17.93 -3.75
C PHE A 203 2.90 18.58 -2.67
N CYS A 204 3.32 19.83 -2.88
CA CYS A 204 4.06 20.60 -1.87
C CYS A 204 3.24 21.76 -1.34
N LEU A 205 3.18 21.88 -0.02
CA LEU A 205 2.47 22.89 0.75
C LEU A 205 3.45 23.95 1.25
N THR A 206 3.24 25.22 0.88
CA THR A 206 3.96 26.33 1.53
C THR A 206 3.27 26.72 2.83
N VAL A 207 4.02 26.66 3.92
CA VAL A 207 3.55 26.91 5.28
C VAL A 207 3.57 28.41 5.56
N ASN A 208 2.40 29.02 5.63
CA ASN A 208 2.21 30.44 5.99
C ASN A 208 1.16 30.64 7.10
N ARG A 209 0.62 29.54 7.62
CA ARG A 209 -0.33 29.44 8.72
C ARG A 209 -0.34 28.00 9.23
N SER A 210 -1.08 27.72 10.29
CA SER A 210 -1.31 26.34 10.73
C SER A 210 -2.23 25.60 9.76
N TYR A 211 -1.95 24.31 9.54
CA TYR A 211 -2.66 23.43 8.63
C TYR A 211 -3.11 22.15 9.30
N GLN A 212 -4.30 21.69 8.95
CA GLN A 212 -4.77 20.32 9.12
C GLN A 212 -4.79 19.66 7.75
N VAL A 213 -4.05 18.57 7.60
CA VAL A 213 -3.92 17.79 6.39
C VAL A 213 -4.39 16.37 6.67
N ILE A 214 -5.36 15.87 5.90
CA ILE A 214 -5.89 14.51 6.04
C ILE A 214 -5.78 13.82 4.69
N ALA A 215 -5.06 12.70 4.59
CA ALA A 215 -5.18 11.82 3.42
C ALA A 215 -6.42 10.95 3.56
N PHE A 216 -7.26 10.94 2.54
CA PHE A 216 -8.43 10.07 2.47
C PHE A 216 -8.11 8.90 1.54
N PHE A 217 -8.25 7.70 2.08
CA PHE A 217 -8.23 6.45 1.34
C PHE A 217 -9.64 5.87 1.39
N ARG A 218 -10.15 5.42 0.24
CA ARG A 218 -11.45 4.77 0.16
C ARG A 218 -11.30 3.32 -0.25
N GLN A 219 -12.17 2.47 0.29
CA GLN A 219 -12.24 1.07 -0.11
C GLN A 219 -12.85 0.98 -1.51
N VAL A 220 -12.22 0.22 -2.38
CA VAL A 220 -12.71 -0.05 -3.74
C VAL A 220 -13.32 -1.44 -3.72
N GLU A 221 -14.59 -1.54 -4.13
CA GLU A 221 -15.22 -2.82 -4.39
C GLU A 221 -14.60 -3.39 -5.67
N ARG A 222 -13.69 -4.36 -5.52
CA ARG A 222 -13.03 -5.02 -6.65
C ARG A 222 -13.87 -6.14 -7.24
N PHE A 223 -14.69 -6.77 -6.39
CA PHE A 223 -15.55 -7.82 -6.83
C PHE A 223 -16.88 -7.84 -6.09
N ARG A 224 -17.86 -8.49 -6.72
CA ARG A 224 -19.11 -8.89 -6.12
C ARG A 224 -19.34 -10.37 -6.41
N ALA A 225 -19.34 -11.18 -5.36
CA ALA A 225 -19.63 -12.60 -5.41
C ALA A 225 -20.45 -12.97 -4.17
N LYS A 226 -21.33 -13.97 -4.26
CA LYS A 226 -22.16 -14.43 -3.14
C LYS A 226 -22.21 -15.94 -3.04
N GLY A 227 -22.48 -16.44 -1.82
CA GLY A 227 -22.75 -17.84 -1.55
C GLY A 227 -21.62 -18.77 -1.99
N VAL A 228 -21.99 -19.88 -2.63
CA VAL A 228 -21.06 -20.94 -3.03
C VAL A 228 -20.04 -20.50 -4.07
N ASP A 229 -20.37 -19.53 -4.94
CA ASP A 229 -19.42 -19.01 -5.94
C ASP A 229 -18.31 -18.20 -5.23
N ALA A 230 -18.68 -17.35 -4.27
CA ALA A 230 -17.69 -16.61 -3.47
C ALA A 230 -16.80 -17.52 -2.61
N GLU A 231 -17.33 -18.64 -2.12
CA GLU A 231 -16.55 -19.62 -1.35
C GLU A 231 -15.58 -20.40 -2.24
N MET A 232 -16.04 -20.81 -3.42
CA MET A 232 -15.24 -21.57 -4.38
C MET A 232 -14.10 -20.73 -4.97
N ASP A 233 -14.32 -19.43 -5.19
CA ASP A 233 -13.36 -18.55 -5.87
C ASP A 233 -12.49 -17.71 -4.92
N ARG A 234 -12.60 -17.95 -3.60
CA ARG A 234 -11.92 -17.13 -2.58
C ARG A 234 -10.41 -17.02 -2.78
N ASP A 235 -9.77 -18.09 -3.22
CA ASP A 235 -8.32 -18.15 -3.49
C ASP A 235 -7.89 -17.30 -4.70
N LEU A 236 -8.83 -16.94 -5.57
CA LEU A 236 -8.59 -16.16 -6.79
C LEU A 236 -8.95 -14.68 -6.63
N LEU A 237 -9.89 -14.36 -5.74
CA LEU A 237 -10.42 -13.00 -5.56
C LEU A 237 -9.37 -11.98 -5.09
N ASP A 238 -8.36 -12.42 -4.34
CA ASP A 238 -7.24 -11.58 -3.90
C ASP A 238 -6.29 -11.22 -5.07
N ASN A 239 -6.38 -11.90 -6.22
CA ASN A 239 -5.54 -11.58 -7.39
C ASN A 239 -6.16 -10.51 -8.30
N LEU A 240 -7.37 -10.04 -8.00
CA LEU A 240 -8.08 -9.09 -8.85
C LEU A 240 -7.50 -7.68 -8.77
N SER A 241 -7.23 -7.10 -9.95
CA SER A 241 -6.98 -5.67 -10.12
C SER A 241 -8.20 -4.83 -9.73
N ALA A 242 -7.97 -3.59 -9.30
CA ALA A 242 -9.03 -2.63 -8.94
C ALA A 242 -9.57 -1.83 -10.13
N GLU A 243 -9.12 -2.11 -11.37
CA GLU A 243 -9.51 -1.32 -12.55
C GLU A 243 -10.97 -1.52 -12.97
N LYS A 244 -11.50 -2.75 -12.83
CA LYS A 244 -12.88 -3.09 -13.18
C LYS A 244 -13.53 -3.86 -12.03
N LEU A 245 -14.82 -3.61 -11.80
CA LEU A 245 -15.59 -4.41 -10.85
C LEU A 245 -15.84 -5.81 -11.44
N VAL A 246 -15.31 -6.86 -10.81
CA VAL A 246 -15.54 -8.25 -11.24
C VAL A 246 -16.75 -8.83 -10.52
N ILE A 247 -17.74 -9.28 -11.27
CA ILE A 247 -19.01 -9.74 -10.75
C ILE A 247 -19.15 -11.23 -11.08
N LEU A 248 -19.20 -12.06 -10.05
CA LEU A 248 -19.24 -13.51 -10.16
C LEU A 248 -20.61 -14.06 -9.78
N GLY A 249 -21.05 -15.04 -10.58
CA GLY A 249 -22.19 -15.88 -10.27
C GLY A 249 -23.20 -15.91 -11.40
N GLY A 250 -23.78 -17.08 -11.62
CA GLY A 250 -24.86 -17.27 -12.58
C GLY A 250 -26.14 -16.51 -12.20
N PRO A 251 -27.19 -16.56 -13.04
CA PRO A 251 -28.40 -15.73 -12.87
C PRO A 251 -29.17 -15.90 -11.55
N LEU A 252 -28.93 -17.00 -10.83
CA LEU A 252 -29.51 -17.24 -9.50
C LEU A 252 -28.77 -16.50 -8.37
N VAL A 253 -27.46 -16.28 -8.54
CA VAL A 253 -26.58 -15.74 -7.49
C VAL A 253 -26.43 -14.24 -7.65
N GLU A 254 -26.21 -13.79 -8.90
CA GLU A 254 -26.15 -12.38 -9.24
C GLU A 254 -26.99 -12.12 -10.51
N PRO A 255 -28.27 -11.73 -10.33
CA PRO A 255 -29.17 -11.47 -11.46
C PRO A 255 -28.62 -10.38 -12.40
N PHE A 256 -28.73 -10.62 -13.69
CA PHE A 256 -28.37 -9.71 -14.77
C PHE A 256 -29.25 -10.02 -15.99
N ASP A 257 -29.56 -9.01 -16.80
CA ASP A 257 -30.35 -9.20 -18.02
C ASP A 257 -29.47 -9.75 -19.15
N TRP A 258 -29.17 -11.05 -19.04
CA TRP A 258 -28.36 -11.75 -20.03
C TRP A 258 -29.03 -11.78 -21.41
N GLU A 259 -30.36 -11.77 -21.48
CA GLU A 259 -31.09 -11.83 -22.74
C GLU A 259 -30.91 -10.55 -23.57
N GLU A 260 -30.75 -9.39 -22.92
CA GLU A 260 -30.42 -8.11 -23.59
C GLU A 260 -29.13 -8.19 -24.42
N ILE A 261 -28.15 -8.98 -23.97
CA ILE A 261 -26.88 -9.19 -24.68
C ILE A 261 -26.83 -10.51 -25.44
N GLY A 262 -27.99 -11.12 -25.72
CA GLY A 262 -28.10 -12.32 -26.54
C GLY A 262 -27.67 -13.62 -25.84
N VAL A 263 -27.64 -13.64 -24.51
CA VAL A 263 -27.24 -14.79 -23.69
C VAL A 263 -28.44 -15.33 -22.92
N LYS A 264 -28.66 -16.64 -22.94
CA LYS A 264 -29.75 -17.28 -22.21
C LYS A 264 -29.32 -18.52 -21.46
N PHE A 265 -29.53 -18.52 -20.15
CA PHE A 265 -29.35 -19.69 -19.30
C PHE A 265 -30.63 -20.51 -19.25
N VAL A 266 -30.55 -21.79 -19.60
CA VAL A 266 -31.70 -22.69 -19.69
C VAL A 266 -31.66 -23.73 -18.59
N LYS A 267 -32.79 -23.87 -17.90
CA LYS A 267 -33.00 -24.89 -16.88
C LYS A 267 -33.63 -26.15 -17.46
N GLU A 268 -33.13 -27.29 -17.03
CA GLU A 268 -33.72 -28.61 -17.29
C GLU A 268 -33.87 -29.33 -15.95
N GLY A 269 -35.08 -29.76 -15.62
CA GLY A 269 -35.35 -30.35 -14.29
C GLY A 269 -35.14 -29.37 -13.12
N GLY A 270 -35.30 -28.07 -13.34
CA GLY A 270 -35.19 -27.03 -12.30
C GLY A 270 -33.79 -26.49 -12.03
N ILE A 271 -32.76 -27.07 -12.66
CA ILE A 271 -31.35 -26.66 -12.54
C ILE A 271 -30.83 -26.17 -13.89
N TYR A 272 -29.91 -25.20 -13.89
CA TYR A 272 -29.26 -24.76 -15.13
C TYR A 272 -28.40 -25.89 -15.71
N ARG A 273 -28.57 -26.14 -17.00
CA ARG A 273 -27.86 -27.18 -17.74
C ARG A 273 -27.26 -26.68 -19.05
N LYS A 274 -27.79 -25.57 -19.57
CA LYS A 274 -27.43 -25.06 -20.89
C LYS A 274 -27.27 -23.55 -20.91
N LEU A 275 -26.41 -23.09 -21.79
CA LEU A 275 -26.17 -21.70 -22.14
C LEU A 275 -26.43 -21.56 -23.65
N LEU A 276 -27.28 -20.62 -24.04
CA LEU A 276 -27.56 -20.32 -25.44
C LEU A 276 -27.02 -18.94 -25.76
N ILE A 277 -26.29 -18.83 -26.87
CA ILE A 277 -25.74 -17.57 -27.36
C ILE A 277 -25.96 -17.54 -28.87
N GLY A 278 -26.83 -16.63 -29.32
CA GLY A 278 -27.32 -16.67 -30.70
C GLY A 278 -28.00 -18.01 -31.02
N ASN A 279 -27.46 -18.75 -32.00
CA ASN A 279 -27.95 -20.07 -32.40
C ASN A 279 -27.17 -21.23 -31.76
N GLU A 280 -26.11 -20.94 -31.02
CA GLU A 280 -25.26 -21.95 -30.39
C GLU A 280 -25.81 -22.37 -29.03
N THR A 281 -25.65 -23.65 -28.70
CA THR A 281 -26.07 -24.23 -27.42
C THR A 281 -24.90 -24.95 -26.77
N TYR A 282 -24.53 -24.53 -25.57
CA TYR A 282 -23.47 -25.11 -24.76
C TYR A 282 -24.07 -25.81 -23.54
N GLY A 283 -23.64 -27.04 -23.24
CA GLY A 283 -24.24 -27.87 -22.20
C GLY A 283 -23.23 -28.32 -21.16
N ALA A 284 -23.57 -28.20 -19.87
CA ALA A 284 -22.70 -28.60 -18.78
C ALA A 284 -22.98 -30.03 -18.28
N VAL A 285 -21.91 -30.77 -18.00
CA VAL A 285 -21.94 -32.02 -17.25
C VAL A 285 -21.34 -31.77 -15.88
N TYR A 286 -22.17 -31.75 -14.85
CA TYR A 286 -21.77 -31.39 -13.48
C TYR A 286 -20.52 -32.15 -13.02
N GLY A 287 -19.48 -31.41 -12.62
CA GLY A 287 -18.21 -31.97 -12.14
C GLY A 287 -17.30 -32.57 -13.22
N TYR A 288 -17.64 -32.42 -14.51
CA TYR A 288 -16.83 -32.92 -15.63
C TYR A 288 -16.60 -31.87 -16.72
N SER A 289 -17.66 -31.18 -17.15
CA SER A 289 -17.53 -30.08 -18.11
C SER A 289 -18.51 -28.96 -17.82
N ASP A 290 -18.08 -27.73 -18.06
CA ASP A 290 -18.91 -26.55 -17.83
C ASP A 290 -18.54 -25.43 -18.78
N TYR A 291 -19.48 -24.50 -18.98
CA TYR A 291 -19.28 -23.32 -19.80
C TYR A 291 -19.52 -22.06 -18.97
N SER A 292 -18.75 -21.03 -19.28
CA SER A 292 -18.87 -19.71 -18.68
C SER A 292 -19.02 -18.66 -19.76
N VAL A 293 -19.89 -17.70 -19.48
CA VAL A 293 -19.95 -16.45 -20.23
C VAL A 293 -19.23 -15.36 -19.45
N ILE A 294 -18.42 -14.58 -20.15
CA ILE A 294 -17.65 -13.46 -19.62
C ILE A 294 -18.01 -12.24 -20.44
N TYR A 295 -18.63 -11.24 -19.80
CA TYR A 295 -19.01 -9.99 -20.42
C TYR A 295 -18.17 -8.85 -19.87
N ILE A 296 -17.31 -8.29 -20.73
CA ILE A 296 -16.34 -7.24 -20.39
C ILE A 296 -16.85 -5.90 -20.91
N THR A 297 -16.92 -4.92 -20.01
CA THR A 297 -17.21 -3.52 -20.32
C THR A 297 -16.07 -2.63 -19.82
N ASP A 298 -16.19 -1.32 -20.02
CA ASP A 298 -15.22 -0.35 -19.49
C ASP A 298 -15.16 -0.34 -17.96
N THR A 299 -16.26 -0.68 -17.29
CA THR A 299 -16.41 -0.50 -15.84
C THR A 299 -16.51 -1.80 -15.05
N ALA A 300 -16.93 -2.87 -15.71
CA ALA A 300 -17.20 -4.14 -15.04
C ALA A 300 -16.89 -5.35 -15.93
N VAL A 301 -16.63 -6.47 -15.27
CA VAL A 301 -16.48 -7.79 -15.87
C VAL A 301 -17.48 -8.72 -15.19
N ARG A 302 -18.44 -9.26 -15.95
CA ARG A 302 -19.43 -10.21 -15.42
C ARG A 302 -19.07 -11.61 -15.86
N ILE A 303 -19.00 -12.54 -14.92
CA ILE A 303 -18.59 -13.93 -15.14
C ILE A 303 -19.67 -14.84 -14.59
N ALA A 304 -20.26 -15.66 -15.45
CA ALA A 304 -21.34 -16.55 -15.08
C ALA A 304 -21.17 -17.93 -15.73
N GLY A 305 -20.91 -18.94 -14.91
CA GLY A 305 -20.99 -20.33 -15.32
C GLY A 305 -22.42 -20.86 -15.38
N ILE A 306 -22.64 -21.93 -16.14
CA ILE A 306 -23.86 -22.74 -15.99
C ILE A 306 -23.90 -23.33 -14.57
N THR A 307 -22.76 -23.76 -14.06
CA THR A 307 -22.55 -24.11 -12.65
C THR A 307 -21.36 -23.35 -12.05
N ARG A 308 -21.07 -23.61 -10.77
CA ARG A 308 -19.93 -23.04 -10.04
C ARG A 308 -18.57 -23.31 -10.72
N TYR A 309 -18.43 -24.47 -11.37
CA TYR A 309 -17.22 -24.85 -12.08
C TYR A 309 -16.96 -23.91 -13.27
N GLY A 310 -18.01 -23.58 -14.02
CA GLY A 310 -17.97 -22.59 -15.10
C GLY A 310 -17.66 -21.19 -14.58
N THR A 311 -18.22 -20.76 -13.46
CA THR A 311 -17.90 -19.44 -12.88
C THR A 311 -16.41 -19.34 -12.55
N ARG A 312 -15.87 -20.36 -11.87
CA ARG A 312 -14.42 -20.45 -11.57
C ARG A 312 -13.57 -20.48 -12.84
N ALA A 313 -13.95 -21.27 -13.84
CA ALA A 313 -13.23 -21.36 -15.11
C ALA A 313 -13.18 -20.00 -15.83
N GLY A 314 -14.31 -19.27 -15.83
CA GLY A 314 -14.39 -17.92 -16.37
C GLY A 314 -13.47 -16.93 -15.64
N LEU A 315 -13.40 -17.02 -14.30
CA LEU A 315 -12.51 -16.17 -13.51
C LEU A 315 -11.03 -16.48 -13.77
N ILE A 316 -10.64 -17.76 -13.79
CA ILE A 316 -9.26 -18.16 -14.11
C ILE A 316 -8.87 -17.68 -15.51
N TRP A 317 -9.77 -17.83 -16.49
CA TRP A 317 -9.52 -17.32 -17.83
C TRP A 317 -9.34 -15.80 -17.82
N PHE A 318 -10.21 -15.05 -17.13
CA PHE A 318 -10.11 -13.60 -17.05
C PHE A 318 -8.81 -13.13 -16.41
N LEU A 319 -8.38 -13.74 -15.29
CA LEU A 319 -7.12 -13.42 -14.62
C LEU A 319 -5.88 -13.65 -15.51
N ARG A 320 -5.95 -14.60 -16.45
CA ARG A 320 -4.88 -14.83 -17.44
C ARG A 320 -4.96 -13.88 -18.64
N ASN A 321 -6.09 -13.21 -18.81
CA ASN A 321 -6.42 -12.38 -19.96
C ASN A 321 -6.95 -11.01 -19.51
N GLU A 322 -6.39 -10.39 -18.46
CA GLU A 322 -6.91 -9.13 -17.91
C GLU A 322 -6.95 -7.98 -18.93
N LYS A 323 -6.15 -8.07 -19.99
CA LYS A 323 -6.11 -7.12 -21.12
C LYS A 323 -7.13 -7.44 -22.23
N ALA A 324 -8.01 -8.40 -22.01
CA ALA A 324 -9.08 -8.70 -22.95
C ALA A 324 -9.93 -7.45 -23.19
N GLU A 325 -10.24 -7.21 -24.47
CA GLU A 325 -11.05 -6.08 -24.89
C GLU A 325 -12.48 -6.22 -24.38
N ASN A 326 -13.23 -5.11 -24.44
CA ASN A 326 -14.66 -5.17 -24.18
C ASN A 326 -15.35 -6.10 -25.18
N GLY A 327 -16.33 -6.87 -24.70
CA GLY A 327 -17.03 -7.84 -25.52
C GLY A 327 -17.53 -9.04 -24.73
N LEU A 328 -18.10 -9.99 -25.45
CA LEU A 328 -18.64 -11.23 -24.90
C LEU A 328 -17.73 -12.40 -25.25
N TYR A 329 -17.34 -13.17 -24.25
CA TYR A 329 -16.49 -14.34 -24.38
C TYR A 329 -17.17 -15.56 -23.79
N VAL A 330 -16.92 -16.72 -24.38
CA VAL A 330 -17.42 -18.00 -23.90
C VAL A 330 -16.23 -18.92 -23.71
N VAL A 331 -16.08 -19.45 -22.50
CA VAL A 331 -15.03 -20.41 -22.18
C VAL A 331 -15.63 -21.74 -21.77
N GLU A 332 -14.90 -22.80 -22.06
CA GLU A 332 -15.21 -24.17 -21.67
C GLU A 332 -14.15 -24.64 -20.69
N TRP A 333 -14.58 -25.37 -19.67
CA TRP A 333 -13.73 -26.20 -18.82
C TRP A 333 -14.12 -27.67 -19.01
N VAL A 334 -13.12 -28.55 -19.11
CA VAL A 334 -13.28 -30.00 -19.15
C VAL A 334 -12.26 -30.67 -18.23
N ASP A 335 -12.73 -31.44 -17.25
CA ASP A 335 -11.89 -32.24 -16.35
C ASP A 335 -11.21 -33.38 -17.12
N LEU A 336 -9.97 -33.15 -17.58
CA LEU A 336 -9.20 -34.09 -18.39
C LEU A 336 -8.45 -35.10 -17.52
N ASN A 337 -8.15 -34.73 -16.28
CA ASN A 337 -7.35 -35.55 -15.36
C ASN A 337 -8.21 -36.32 -14.33
N GLY A 338 -9.51 -36.04 -14.26
CA GLY A 338 -10.49 -36.72 -13.40
C GLY A 338 -10.44 -36.29 -11.94
N ASN A 339 -9.85 -35.14 -11.61
CA ASN A 339 -9.70 -34.65 -10.24
C ASN A 339 -10.86 -33.75 -9.78
N ALA A 340 -11.83 -33.47 -10.65
CA ALA A 340 -12.97 -32.57 -10.43
C ALA A 340 -12.57 -31.16 -9.95
N SER A 341 -11.36 -30.71 -10.27
CA SER A 341 -10.83 -29.37 -9.97
C SER A 341 -10.77 -28.57 -11.27
N VAL A 342 -10.94 -27.26 -11.15
CA VAL A 342 -10.87 -26.37 -12.31
C VAL A 342 -9.42 -25.94 -12.52
N ASP A 343 -8.71 -26.68 -13.37
CA ASP A 343 -7.30 -26.43 -13.68
C ASP A 343 -7.17 -25.50 -14.90
N SER A 344 -6.13 -24.67 -14.91
CA SER A 344 -6.00 -23.60 -15.92
C SER A 344 -5.75 -24.13 -17.34
N GLU A 345 -5.14 -25.31 -17.43
CA GLU A 345 -4.78 -26.04 -18.64
C GLU A 345 -5.99 -26.70 -19.30
N GLU A 346 -7.08 -26.87 -18.53
CA GLU A 346 -8.34 -27.48 -18.95
C GLU A 346 -9.34 -26.47 -19.48
N ILE A 347 -8.98 -25.18 -19.46
CA ILE A 347 -9.84 -24.08 -19.87
C ILE A 347 -9.50 -23.63 -21.28
N SER A 348 -10.50 -23.56 -22.15
CA SER A 348 -10.36 -23.08 -23.52
C SER A 348 -11.36 -21.97 -23.84
N LEU A 349 -10.97 -21.03 -24.69
CA LEU A 349 -11.89 -20.05 -25.28
C LEU A 349 -12.61 -20.72 -26.45
N VAL A 350 -13.94 -20.81 -26.38
CA VAL A 350 -14.75 -21.48 -27.41
C VAL A 350 -15.48 -20.51 -28.33
N ALA A 351 -15.78 -19.31 -27.87
CA ALA A 351 -16.38 -18.27 -28.71
C ALA A 351 -16.07 -16.85 -28.22
N ARG A 352 -16.10 -15.91 -29.17
CA ARG A 352 -16.13 -14.46 -28.93
C ARG A 352 -17.28 -13.90 -29.78
N ALA A 353 -18.16 -13.12 -29.16
CA ALA A 353 -19.34 -12.54 -29.81
C ALA A 353 -19.32 -11.01 -29.77
#